data_AF-A0A2V8P6E9-F1
#
_entry.id   AF-A0A2V8P6E9-F1
#
_cell.length_a   1.000
_cell.length_b   1.000
_cell.length_c   1.000
_cell.angle_alpha   90.00
_cell.angle_beta   90.00
_cell.angle_gamma   90.00
#
_symmetry.space_group_name_H-M   'P 1'
#
loop_
_entity.id
_entity.type
_entity.pdbx_description
1 polymer ?
#
loop_
_entity_poly.entity_id
_entity_poly.type
_entity_poly.pdbx_seq_one_letter_code
_entity_poly.pdbx_strand_id
1 'polypeptide(L)'
;MSVGPFKQRSSWPSSVVTGLIGWNGFFVIAAVLLGDAKLAGSFFLLATIAAVTQVVLLRLFFFLLRLNQSILAAAFWGGLTGIAVVMAESRATNLFDRHRLVWLLTGLYVGIAVGLFLRYFHRDDRRIESKAQNEGRSIDYGRDAHWLEPFFFGAVAYVIAFLPGSFSLGVIILVIGAMSGVVAAGVSHFFIFSVSRKSILPILLAIVAGAGQGVISGLLFRPFASELKFNPLIHGTVAGILTYLITAMRGRALASKEVVQSVQS
;
A
#
# COMPACT_ATOMS: atom_id res chain seq x y z
N MET A 1 0.06 30.08 -1.93
CA MET A 1 -0.74 29.14 -2.76
C MET A 1 0.22 28.11 -3.33
N SER A 2 0.00 26.81 -3.13
CA SER A 2 0.88 25.77 -3.69
C SER A 2 0.05 24.84 -4.57
N VAL A 3 0.44 24.77 -5.84
CA VAL A 3 -0.17 23.96 -6.92
C VAL A 3 0.71 22.72 -7.11
N GLY A 4 0.12 21.53 -7.20
CA GLY A 4 0.86 20.31 -7.50
C GLY A 4 0.00 19.04 -7.47
N PRO A 5 0.39 17.97 -8.19
CA PRO A 5 -0.40 16.73 -8.38
C PRO A 5 -0.61 15.91 -7.11
N PHE A 6 0.05 16.27 -6.00
CA PHE A 6 0.00 15.60 -4.70
C PHE A 6 -0.96 16.28 -3.70
N LYS A 7 -1.86 17.16 -4.15
CA LYS A 7 -2.82 17.85 -3.26
C LYS A 7 -4.28 17.55 -3.52
N GLN A 8 -4.65 16.78 -4.54
CA GLN A 8 -6.04 16.49 -4.85
C GLN A 8 -6.28 14.99 -4.93
N ARG A 9 -7.05 14.46 -3.98
CA ARG A 9 -7.55 13.09 -4.02
C ARG A 9 -8.79 13.06 -4.90
N SER A 10 -8.67 12.64 -6.15
CA SER A 10 -9.84 12.10 -6.83
C SER A 10 -10.03 10.65 -6.36
N SER A 11 -11.27 10.21 -6.14
CA SER A 11 -11.53 8.79 -5.83
C SER A 11 -11.05 7.86 -6.93
N TRP A 12 -10.94 8.37 -8.16
CA TRP A 12 -10.51 7.62 -9.33
C TRP A 12 -9.03 7.20 -9.24
N PRO A 13 -8.03 8.11 -9.16
CA PRO A 13 -6.66 7.74 -8.86
C PRO A 13 -6.52 6.92 -7.59
N SER A 14 -7.27 7.26 -6.53
CA SER A 14 -7.13 6.56 -5.25
C SER A 14 -7.51 5.09 -5.35
N SER A 15 -8.61 4.77 -6.01
CA SER A 15 -9.04 3.38 -6.22
C SER A 15 -8.09 2.56 -7.07
N VAL A 16 -7.52 3.17 -8.12
CA VAL A 16 -6.56 2.49 -9.00
C VAL A 16 -5.29 2.22 -8.22
N VAL A 17 -4.78 3.21 -7.48
CA VAL A 17 -3.57 3.05 -6.67
C VAL A 17 -3.78 2.03 -5.55
N THR A 18 -4.92 2.05 -4.85
CA THR A 18 -5.24 1.01 -3.85
C THR A 18 -5.32 -0.38 -4.46
N GLY A 19 -5.93 -0.53 -5.64
CA GLY A 19 -5.94 -1.78 -6.39
C GLY A 19 -4.52 -2.24 -6.73
N LEU A 20 -3.71 -1.38 -7.32
CA LEU A 20 -2.32 -1.67 -7.68
C LEU A 20 -1.50 -2.10 -6.46
N ILE A 21 -1.64 -1.38 -5.34
CA ILE A 21 -0.98 -1.69 -4.07
C ILE A 21 -1.37 -3.09 -3.58
N GLY A 22 -2.67 -3.39 -3.54
CA GLY A 22 -3.17 -4.69 -3.07
C GLY A 22 -2.66 -5.82 -3.96
N TRP A 23 -2.92 -5.74 -5.26
CA TRP A 23 -2.54 -6.81 -6.18
C TRP A 23 -1.02 -6.98 -6.24
N ASN A 24 -0.25 -5.92 -6.53
CA ASN A 24 1.21 -6.03 -6.65
C ASN A 24 1.84 -6.44 -5.32
N GLY A 25 1.35 -5.89 -4.21
CA GLY A 25 1.74 -6.24 -2.84
C GLY A 25 1.65 -7.73 -2.59
N PHE A 26 0.42 -8.24 -2.61
CA PHE A 26 0.16 -9.62 -2.20
C PHE A 26 0.68 -10.65 -3.22
N PHE A 27 0.67 -10.34 -4.52
CA PHE A 27 1.19 -11.29 -5.51
C PHE A 27 2.71 -11.44 -5.44
N VAL A 28 3.44 -10.33 -5.34
CA VAL A 28 4.90 -10.39 -5.23
C VAL A 28 5.32 -11.01 -3.91
N ILE A 29 4.67 -10.65 -2.79
CA ILE A 29 4.98 -11.25 -1.49
C ILE A 29 4.66 -12.75 -1.49
N ALA A 30 3.51 -13.17 -2.02
CA ALA A 30 3.16 -14.59 -2.14
C ALA A 30 4.17 -15.35 -3.01
N ALA A 31 4.56 -14.81 -4.17
CA ALA A 31 5.56 -15.41 -5.05
C ALA A 31 6.89 -15.64 -4.30
N VAL A 32 7.35 -14.64 -3.54
CA VAL A 32 8.58 -14.75 -2.75
C VAL A 32 8.46 -15.83 -1.67
N LEU A 33 7.33 -15.88 -0.95
CA LEU A 33 7.09 -16.87 0.10
C LEU A 33 6.99 -18.30 -0.45
N LEU A 34 6.50 -18.47 -1.69
CA LEU A 34 6.38 -19.76 -2.36
C LEU A 34 7.68 -20.22 -3.07
N GLY A 35 8.74 -19.40 -3.02
CA GLY A 35 10.04 -19.72 -3.62
C GLY A 35 10.19 -19.28 -5.08
N ASP A 36 9.23 -18.54 -5.63
CA ASP A 36 9.21 -18.08 -7.02
C ASP A 36 9.74 -16.63 -7.17
N ALA A 37 10.64 -16.22 -6.28
CA ALA A 37 11.14 -14.84 -6.19
C ALA A 37 11.77 -14.32 -7.51
N LYS A 38 12.40 -15.21 -8.30
CA LYS A 38 12.97 -14.84 -9.61
C LYS A 38 11.91 -14.46 -10.65
N LEU A 39 10.67 -14.92 -10.48
CA LEU A 39 9.53 -14.64 -11.36
C LEU A 39 8.72 -13.42 -10.89
N ALA A 40 9.18 -12.68 -9.88
CA ALA A 40 8.46 -11.53 -9.31
C ALA A 40 8.06 -10.48 -10.36
N GLY A 41 8.88 -10.26 -11.40
CA GLY A 41 8.53 -9.37 -12.51
C GLY A 41 7.28 -9.80 -13.27
N SER A 42 7.14 -11.10 -13.55
CA SER A 42 5.95 -11.65 -14.21
C SER A 42 4.72 -11.58 -13.31
N PHE A 43 4.87 -11.90 -12.03
CA PHE A 43 3.78 -11.76 -11.05
C PHE A 43 3.34 -10.31 -10.88
N PHE A 44 4.27 -9.35 -10.91
CA PHE A 44 3.95 -7.92 -10.84
C PHE A 44 3.18 -7.44 -12.07
N LEU A 45 3.55 -7.92 -13.27
CA LEU A 45 2.83 -7.58 -14.50
C LEU A 45 1.39 -8.11 -14.46
N LEU A 46 1.22 -9.39 -14.12
CA LEU A 46 -0.10 -10.00 -13.97
C LEU A 46 -0.93 -9.29 -12.90
N ALA A 47 -0.35 -9.08 -11.71
CA ALA A 47 -0.99 -8.32 -10.65
C ALA A 47 -1.41 -6.90 -11.07
N THR A 48 -0.62 -6.22 -11.90
CA THR A 48 -0.99 -4.91 -12.46
C THR A 48 -2.17 -5.00 -13.42
N ILE A 49 -2.17 -6.00 -14.31
CA ILE A 49 -3.31 -6.28 -15.21
C ILE A 49 -4.55 -6.61 -14.40
N ALA A 50 -4.44 -7.45 -13.38
CA ALA A 50 -5.50 -7.83 -12.48
C ALA A 50 -6.09 -6.63 -11.74
N ALA A 51 -5.24 -5.75 -11.20
CA ALA A 51 -5.65 -4.53 -10.53
C ALA A 51 -6.46 -3.61 -11.44
N VAL A 52 -5.94 -3.30 -12.63
CA VAL A 52 -6.61 -2.42 -13.58
C VAL A 52 -7.93 -3.04 -14.03
N THR A 53 -7.92 -4.32 -14.41
CA THR A 53 -9.11 -5.04 -14.88
C THR A 53 -10.19 -5.05 -13.81
N GLN A 54 -9.85 -5.44 -12.59
CA GLN A 54 -10.82 -5.50 -11.50
C GLN A 54 -11.39 -4.12 -11.15
N VAL A 55 -10.52 -3.11 -10.98
CA VAL A 55 -10.96 -1.76 -10.61
C VAL A 55 -11.86 -1.17 -11.71
N VAL A 56 -11.52 -1.35 -12.98
CA VAL A 56 -12.33 -0.88 -14.11
C VAL A 56 -13.68 -1.60 -14.13
N LEU A 57 -13.71 -2.93 -14.02
CA LEU A 57 -14.96 -3.70 -14.02
C LEU A 57 -15.89 -3.28 -12.87
N LEU A 58 -15.39 -3.26 -11.63
CA LEU A 58 -16.20 -2.89 -10.48
C LEU A 58 -16.68 -1.44 -10.52
N ARG A 59 -15.92 -0.53 -11.16
CA ARG A 59 -16.35 0.85 -11.38
C ARG A 59 -17.43 0.97 -12.44
N LEU A 60 -17.28 0.30 -13.58
CA LEU A 60 -18.28 0.31 -14.66
C LEU A 60 -19.63 -0.23 -14.17
N PHE A 61 -19.61 -1.24 -13.31
CA PHE A 61 -20.82 -1.86 -12.77
C PHE A 61 -21.17 -1.42 -11.34
N PHE A 62 -20.57 -0.32 -10.85
CA PHE A 62 -20.64 0.07 -9.43
C PHE A 62 -22.07 0.20 -8.89
N PHE A 63 -22.94 0.90 -9.63
CA PHE A 63 -24.33 1.09 -9.24
C PHE A 63 -25.18 -0.15 -9.52
N LEU A 64 -24.95 -0.84 -10.64
CA LEU A 64 -25.68 -2.05 -11.01
C LEU A 64 -25.51 -3.15 -9.94
N LEU A 65 -24.30 -3.29 -9.42
CA LEU A 65 -23.93 -4.27 -8.41
C LEU A 65 -24.21 -3.79 -6.96
N ARG A 66 -24.82 -2.60 -6.81
CA ARG A 66 -25.20 -2.00 -5.50
C ARG A 66 -24.03 -1.80 -4.53
N LEU A 67 -22.81 -1.57 -5.05
CA LEU A 67 -21.61 -1.33 -4.22
C LEU A 67 -21.74 -0.06 -3.37
N ASN A 68 -22.46 0.95 -3.85
CA ASN A 68 -22.73 2.17 -3.11
C ASN A 68 -23.57 1.92 -1.84
N GLN A 69 -24.48 0.96 -1.88
CA GLN A 69 -25.46 0.74 -0.82
C GLN A 69 -25.00 -0.29 0.21
N SER A 70 -24.40 -1.41 -0.23
CA SER A 70 -24.13 -2.56 0.65
C SER A 70 -22.64 -2.90 0.78
N ILE A 71 -22.18 -3.02 2.04
CA ILE A 71 -20.83 -3.52 2.36
C ILE A 71 -20.68 -4.98 1.92
N LEU A 72 -21.72 -5.79 2.15
CA LEU A 72 -21.72 -7.20 1.74
C LEU A 72 -21.65 -7.33 0.23
N ALA A 73 -22.39 -6.51 -0.52
CA ALA A 73 -22.33 -6.51 -1.98
C ALA A 73 -20.92 -6.11 -2.47
N ALA A 74 -20.33 -5.08 -1.87
CA ALA A 74 -18.97 -4.66 -2.21
C ALA A 74 -17.91 -5.73 -1.93
N ALA A 75 -17.97 -6.40 -0.77
CA ALA A 75 -17.09 -7.51 -0.45
C ALA A 75 -17.31 -8.71 -1.39
N PHE A 76 -18.57 -9.10 -1.62
CA PHE A 76 -18.93 -10.24 -2.44
C PHE A 76 -18.48 -10.06 -3.90
N TRP A 77 -18.87 -8.95 -4.54
CA TRP A 77 -18.49 -8.69 -5.93
C TRP A 77 -16.99 -8.42 -6.08
N GLY A 78 -16.37 -7.78 -5.08
CA GLY A 78 -14.92 -7.64 -5.01
C GLY A 78 -14.23 -8.99 -5.00
N GLY A 79 -14.61 -9.89 -4.09
CA GLY A 79 -14.05 -11.23 -4.00
C GLY A 79 -14.27 -12.09 -5.24
N LEU A 80 -15.50 -12.09 -5.76
CA LEU A 80 -15.86 -12.86 -6.96
C LEU A 80 -15.07 -12.40 -8.19
N THR A 81 -14.96 -11.08 -8.42
CA THR A 81 -14.16 -10.56 -9.53
C THR A 81 -12.67 -10.82 -9.34
N GLY A 82 -12.16 -10.80 -8.11
CA GLY A 82 -10.78 -11.15 -7.80
C GLY A 82 -10.46 -12.60 -8.17
N ILE A 83 -11.31 -13.54 -7.75
CA ILE A 83 -11.17 -14.96 -8.14
C ILE A 83 -11.25 -15.10 -9.67
N ALA A 84 -12.24 -14.48 -10.31
CA ALA A 84 -12.45 -14.60 -11.75
C ALA A 84 -11.24 -14.12 -12.55
N VAL A 85 -10.60 -13.03 -12.13
CA VAL A 85 -9.37 -12.50 -12.75
C VAL A 85 -8.23 -13.50 -12.61
N VAL A 86 -7.96 -14.04 -11.42
CA VAL A 86 -6.89 -15.05 -11.23
C VAL A 86 -7.16 -16.31 -12.05
N MET A 87 -8.42 -16.76 -12.14
CA MET A 87 -8.79 -17.89 -12.99
C MET A 87 -8.56 -17.60 -14.46
N ALA A 88 -8.82 -16.38 -14.93
CA ALA A 88 -8.57 -15.98 -16.31
C ALA A 88 -7.06 -15.95 -16.60
N GLU A 89 -6.25 -15.38 -15.72
CA GLU A 89 -4.79 -15.38 -15.86
C GLU A 89 -4.22 -16.80 -15.84
N SER A 90 -4.76 -17.69 -15.00
CA SER A 90 -4.38 -19.11 -14.95
C SER A 90 -4.68 -19.88 -16.24
N ARG A 91 -5.48 -19.34 -17.16
CA ARG A 91 -5.65 -19.92 -18.50
C ARG A 91 -4.64 -19.41 -19.51
N ALA A 92 -4.04 -18.24 -19.25
CA ALA A 92 -3.08 -17.60 -20.13
C ALA A 92 -1.62 -17.93 -19.75
N THR A 93 -1.38 -18.45 -18.54
CA THR A 93 -0.03 -18.79 -18.05
C THR A 93 -0.06 -19.97 -17.08
N ASN A 94 1.06 -20.69 -17.01
CA ASN A 94 1.27 -21.82 -16.09
C ASN A 94 1.87 -21.39 -14.74
N LEU A 95 2.08 -20.09 -14.51
CA LEU A 95 2.70 -19.56 -13.28
C LEU A 95 1.92 -19.91 -11.99
N PHE A 96 0.64 -20.22 -12.10
CA PHE A 96 -0.23 -20.49 -10.96
C PHE A 96 -0.41 -21.99 -10.67
N ASP A 97 0.07 -22.89 -11.55
CA ASP A 97 -0.26 -24.32 -11.51
C ASP A 97 0.21 -24.99 -10.22
N ARG A 98 1.40 -24.63 -9.74
CA ARG A 98 2.02 -25.23 -8.55
C ARG A 98 1.23 -24.96 -7.27
N HIS A 99 0.62 -23.78 -7.15
CA HIS A 99 0.00 -23.28 -5.92
C HIS A 99 -1.39 -22.66 -6.17
N ARG A 100 -2.17 -23.27 -7.06
CA ARG A 100 -3.43 -22.71 -7.57
C ARG A 100 -4.39 -22.23 -6.48
N LEU A 101 -4.55 -23.00 -5.40
CA LEU A 101 -5.43 -22.62 -4.29
C LEU A 101 -4.95 -21.34 -3.57
N VAL A 102 -3.64 -21.20 -3.36
CA VAL A 102 -3.05 -20.01 -2.71
C VAL A 102 -3.36 -18.78 -3.54
N TRP A 103 -3.14 -18.84 -4.85
CA TRP A 103 -3.41 -17.73 -5.76
C TRP A 103 -4.88 -17.33 -5.82
N LEU A 104 -5.79 -18.30 -5.82
CA LEU A 104 -7.24 -18.02 -5.76
C LEU A 104 -7.63 -17.35 -4.43
N LEU A 105 -7.07 -17.81 -3.31
CA LEU A 105 -7.31 -17.20 -2.00
C LEU A 105 -6.70 -15.79 -1.91
N THR A 106 -5.52 -15.57 -2.50
CA THR A 106 -4.92 -14.24 -2.63
C THR A 106 -5.82 -13.32 -3.47
N GLY A 107 -6.29 -13.78 -4.62
CA GLY A 107 -7.21 -13.03 -5.47
C GLY A 107 -8.53 -12.71 -4.78
N LEU A 108 -9.10 -13.67 -4.03
CA LEU A 108 -10.29 -13.46 -3.21
C LEU A 108 -10.07 -12.38 -2.15
N TYR A 109 -8.98 -12.50 -1.38
CA TYR A 109 -8.64 -11.57 -0.30
C TYR A 109 -8.42 -10.15 -0.83
N VAL A 110 -7.57 -9.99 -1.86
CA VAL A 110 -7.31 -8.68 -2.48
C VAL A 110 -8.58 -8.12 -3.09
N GLY A 111 -9.37 -8.97 -3.77
CA GLY A 111 -10.60 -8.54 -4.41
C GLY A 111 -11.64 -8.01 -3.44
N ILE A 112 -11.84 -8.70 -2.30
CA ILE A 112 -12.71 -8.21 -1.21
C ILE A 112 -12.26 -6.81 -0.78
N ALA A 113 -10.95 -6.62 -0.53
CA ALA A 113 -10.41 -5.34 -0.11
C ALA A 113 -10.68 -4.25 -1.16
N VAL A 114 -10.41 -4.52 -2.44
CA VAL A 114 -10.66 -3.56 -3.54
C VAL A 114 -12.13 -3.13 -3.60
N GLY A 115 -13.07 -4.09 -3.53
CA GLY A 115 -14.50 -3.79 -3.54
C GLY A 115 -14.90 -2.90 -2.35
N LEU A 116 -14.43 -3.23 -1.15
CA LEU A 116 -14.67 -2.43 0.06
C LEU A 116 -14.09 -1.02 -0.03
N PHE A 117 -12.86 -0.86 -0.55
CA PHE A 117 -12.23 0.45 -0.72
C PHE A 117 -12.93 1.30 -1.77
N LEU A 118 -13.40 0.74 -2.88
CA LEU A 118 -14.21 1.46 -3.86
C LEU A 118 -15.46 2.07 -3.22
N ARG A 119 -16.18 1.28 -2.41
CA ARG A 119 -17.33 1.78 -1.65
C ARG A 119 -16.92 2.85 -0.65
N TYR A 120 -15.84 2.62 0.10
CA TYR A 120 -15.34 3.57 1.08
C TYR A 120 -15.04 4.92 0.42
N PHE A 121 -14.29 4.94 -0.68
CA PHE A 121 -13.97 6.16 -1.41
C PHE A 121 -15.21 6.89 -1.92
N HIS A 122 -16.18 6.17 -2.48
CA HIS A 122 -17.44 6.78 -2.89
C HIS A 122 -18.19 7.43 -1.71
N ARG A 123 -18.28 6.73 -0.57
CA ARG A 123 -18.96 7.27 0.62
C ARG A 123 -18.24 8.49 1.19
N ASP A 124 -16.91 8.47 1.12
CA ASP A 124 -16.05 9.54 1.61
C ASP A 124 -16.20 10.80 0.74
N ASP A 125 -16.17 10.66 -0.58
CA ASP A 125 -16.45 11.74 -1.53
C ASP A 125 -17.80 12.41 -1.23
N ARG A 126 -18.86 11.61 -1.05
CA ARG A 126 -20.21 12.14 -0.73
C ARG A 126 -20.25 12.90 0.59
N ARG A 127 -19.45 12.50 1.59
CA ARG A 127 -19.33 13.23 2.85
C ARG A 127 -18.64 14.57 2.66
N ILE A 128 -17.53 14.59 1.91
CA ILE A 128 -16.78 15.82 1.58
C ILE A 128 -17.69 16.79 0.82
N GLU A 129 -18.39 16.31 -0.21
CA GLU A 129 -19.35 17.10 -1.00
C GLU A 129 -20.46 17.69 -0.12
N SER A 130 -21.10 16.85 0.72
CA SER A 130 -22.18 17.32 1.61
C SER A 130 -21.70 18.35 2.62
N LYS A 131 -20.48 18.19 3.16
CA LYS A 131 -19.89 19.14 4.11
C LYS A 131 -19.55 20.47 3.44
N ALA A 132 -18.94 20.44 2.26
CA ALA A 132 -18.62 21.64 1.49
C ALA A 132 -19.90 22.42 1.14
N GLN A 133 -20.95 21.72 0.71
CA GLN A 133 -22.26 22.30 0.44
C GLN A 133 -22.88 22.96 1.69
N ASN A 134 -22.89 22.26 2.83
CA ASN A 134 -23.43 22.79 4.08
C ASN A 134 -22.65 23.99 4.64
N GLU A 135 -21.34 24.05 4.38
CA GLU A 135 -20.47 25.15 4.81
C GLU A 135 -20.39 26.30 3.79
N GLY A 136 -21.04 26.19 2.62
CA GLY A 136 -20.96 27.17 1.54
C GLY A 136 -19.54 27.35 0.98
N ARG A 137 -18.70 26.32 1.08
CA ARG A 137 -17.29 26.34 0.65
C ARG A 137 -17.10 25.55 -0.63
N SER A 138 -16.03 25.87 -1.36
CA SER A 138 -15.59 25.05 -2.49
C SER A 138 -15.23 23.64 -2.02
N ILE A 139 -15.55 22.63 -2.82
CA ILE A 139 -15.19 21.25 -2.54
C ILE A 139 -13.66 21.11 -2.57
N ASP A 140 -13.09 20.65 -1.45
CA ASP A 140 -11.67 20.34 -1.32
C ASP A 140 -11.48 18.87 -0.95
N TYR A 141 -11.06 18.06 -1.92
CA TYR A 141 -10.72 16.65 -1.70
C TYR A 141 -9.27 16.47 -1.18
N GLY A 142 -8.53 17.54 -0.93
CA GLY A 142 -7.09 17.54 -0.70
C GLY A 142 -6.61 17.14 0.69
N ARG A 143 -7.53 16.95 1.65
CA ARG A 143 -7.19 16.60 3.04
C ARG A 143 -6.41 15.29 3.19
N ASP A 144 -6.53 14.38 2.21
CA ASP A 144 -5.99 13.03 2.33
C ASP A 144 -4.81 12.71 1.42
N ALA A 145 -4.33 13.63 0.57
CA ALA A 145 -3.33 13.32 -0.46
C ALA A 145 -1.97 12.82 0.10
N HIS A 146 -1.74 12.92 1.41
CA HIS A 146 -0.60 12.37 2.12
C HIS A 146 -0.65 10.85 2.33
N TRP A 147 -1.77 10.18 2.02
CA TRP A 147 -1.93 8.73 2.27
C TRP A 147 -0.97 7.84 1.47
N LEU A 148 -0.41 8.37 0.37
CA LEU A 148 0.60 7.70 -0.44
C LEU A 148 2.04 7.91 0.05
N GLU A 149 2.27 8.92 0.89
CA GLU A 149 3.61 9.23 1.40
C GLU A 149 4.26 8.03 2.10
N PRO A 150 3.57 7.26 2.96
CA PRO A 150 4.16 6.07 3.59
C PRO A 150 4.68 5.06 2.57
N PHE A 151 3.90 4.76 1.52
CA PHE A 151 4.32 3.83 0.46
C PHE A 151 5.59 4.33 -0.22
N PHE A 152 5.63 5.62 -0.57
CA PHE A 152 6.79 6.22 -1.21
C PHE A 152 8.03 6.18 -0.31
N PHE A 153 7.90 6.57 0.96
CA PHE A 153 9.02 6.57 1.90
C PHE A 153 9.62 5.18 2.10
N GLY A 154 8.76 4.17 2.27
CA GLY A 154 9.21 2.80 2.40
C GLY A 154 9.88 2.29 1.12
N ALA A 155 9.29 2.54 -0.05
CA ALA A 155 9.90 2.13 -1.33
C ALA A 155 11.29 2.75 -1.53
N VAL A 156 11.42 4.07 -1.30
CA VAL A 156 12.70 4.78 -1.42
C VAL A 156 13.74 4.26 -0.42
N ALA A 157 13.35 4.07 0.84
CA ALA A 157 14.26 3.55 1.87
C ALA A 157 14.81 2.17 1.49
N TYR A 158 13.97 1.29 0.93
CA TYR A 158 14.41 -0.02 0.47
C TYR A 158 15.28 0.05 -0.77
N VAL A 159 14.98 0.93 -1.73
CA VAL A 159 15.84 1.16 -2.91
C VAL A 159 17.23 1.63 -2.48
N ILE A 160 17.30 2.60 -1.57
CA ILE A 160 18.57 3.11 -1.03
C ILE A 160 19.36 2.00 -0.33
N ALA A 161 18.67 1.20 0.50
CA ALA A 161 19.33 0.17 1.28
C ALA A 161 19.83 -0.99 0.42
N PHE A 162 19.02 -1.50 -0.52
CA PHE A 162 19.33 -2.73 -1.25
C PHE A 162 20.03 -2.50 -2.61
N LEU A 163 19.73 -1.40 -3.31
CA LEU A 163 20.19 -1.08 -4.67
C LEU A 163 20.01 -2.24 -5.68
N PRO A 164 18.99 -2.22 -6.55
CA PRO A 164 18.66 -3.37 -7.39
C PRO A 164 19.76 -3.71 -8.41
N GLY A 165 20.25 -4.95 -8.36
CA GLY A 165 21.13 -5.54 -9.38
C GLY A 165 20.39 -6.22 -10.53
N SER A 166 19.09 -6.50 -10.37
CA SER A 166 18.23 -7.15 -11.36
C SER A 166 16.80 -6.62 -11.31
N PHE A 167 16.02 -6.84 -12.37
CA PHE A 167 14.64 -6.37 -12.44
C PHE A 167 13.73 -7.00 -11.38
N SER A 168 13.80 -8.33 -11.20
CA SER A 168 12.99 -9.04 -10.19
C SER A 168 13.33 -8.58 -8.77
N LEU A 169 14.62 -8.36 -8.47
CA LEU A 169 15.04 -7.77 -7.21
C LEU A 169 14.46 -6.35 -7.05
N GLY A 170 14.52 -5.50 -8.08
CA GLY A 170 13.94 -4.16 -8.07
C GLY A 170 12.44 -4.15 -7.78
N VAL A 171 11.67 -5.05 -8.41
CA VAL A 171 10.24 -5.21 -8.15
C VAL A 171 9.98 -5.57 -6.69
N ILE A 172 10.71 -6.56 -6.15
CA ILE A 172 10.56 -7.00 -4.76
C ILE A 172 10.94 -5.87 -3.78
N ILE A 173 12.05 -5.16 -4.03
CA ILE A 173 12.50 -4.00 -3.24
C ILE A 173 11.39 -2.95 -3.18
N LEU A 174 10.83 -2.57 -4.33
CA LEU A 174 9.79 -1.54 -4.41
C LEU A 174 8.52 -1.96 -3.67
N VAL A 175 8.06 -3.19 -3.89
CA VAL A 175 6.81 -3.69 -3.30
C VAL A 175 6.92 -3.88 -1.79
N ILE A 176 7.96 -4.59 -1.32
CA ILE A 176 8.17 -4.83 0.11
C ILE A 176 8.45 -3.51 0.84
N GLY A 177 9.21 -2.60 0.20
CA GLY A 177 9.44 -1.27 0.72
C GLY A 177 8.14 -0.49 0.86
N ALA A 178 7.31 -0.44 -0.19
CA ALA A 178 6.03 0.24 -0.14
C ALA A 178 5.10 -0.30 0.96
N MET A 179 4.99 -1.63 1.10
CA MET A 179 4.22 -2.24 2.20
C MET A 179 4.81 -1.92 3.57
N SER A 180 6.14 -1.95 3.67
CA SER A 180 6.86 -1.60 4.90
C SER A 180 6.57 -0.19 5.38
N GLY A 181 6.43 0.76 4.45
CA GLY A 181 6.08 2.14 4.75
C GLY A 181 4.69 2.30 5.36
N VAL A 182 3.70 1.56 4.86
CA VAL A 182 2.33 1.57 5.44
C VAL A 182 2.33 1.03 6.85
N VAL A 183 3.02 -0.10 7.09
CA VAL A 183 3.16 -0.68 8.42
C VAL A 183 3.82 0.34 9.34
N ALA A 184 4.90 1.00 8.88
CA ALA A 184 5.58 2.05 9.65
C ALA A 184 4.65 3.22 10.00
N ALA A 185 3.79 3.67 9.08
CA ALA A 185 2.85 4.74 9.35
C ALA A 185 1.79 4.33 10.38
N GLY A 186 1.23 3.13 10.23
CA GLY A 186 0.28 2.57 11.20
C GLY A 186 0.90 2.42 12.59
N VAL A 187 2.05 1.77 12.68
CA VAL A 187 2.75 1.57 13.96
C VAL A 187 3.15 2.90 14.60
N SER A 188 3.62 3.85 13.78
CA SER A 188 3.98 5.18 14.27
C SER A 188 2.79 5.91 14.88
N HIS A 189 1.65 5.89 14.18
CA HIS A 189 0.43 6.58 14.60
C HIS A 189 -0.18 5.98 15.88
N PHE A 190 -0.30 4.65 15.95
CA PHE A 190 -1.01 3.99 17.05
C PHE A 190 -0.14 3.69 18.28
N PHE A 191 1.16 3.44 18.11
CA PHE A 191 2.01 2.96 19.20
C PHE A 191 3.15 3.91 19.55
N ILE A 192 3.88 4.41 18.55
CA ILE A 192 5.09 5.21 18.83
C ILE A 192 4.71 6.59 19.37
N PHE A 193 3.68 7.23 18.80
CA PHE A 193 3.23 8.55 19.22
C PHE A 193 2.20 8.56 20.35
N SER A 194 1.82 7.40 20.89
CA SER A 194 0.92 7.32 22.05
C SER A 194 1.64 7.65 23.37
N VAL A 195 2.97 7.52 23.43
CA VAL A 195 3.74 7.59 24.69
C VAL A 195 4.26 9.01 25.02
N SER A 196 4.55 9.86 24.03
CA SER A 196 4.72 11.33 24.14
C SER A 196 5.29 11.90 22.83
N ARG A 197 4.69 12.94 22.26
CA ARG A 197 5.15 13.52 20.97
C ARG A 197 6.39 14.43 21.07
N LYS A 198 6.80 14.81 22.29
CA LYS A 198 7.82 15.85 22.53
C LYS A 198 9.19 15.33 22.98
N SER A 199 9.30 14.06 23.41
CA SER A 199 10.56 13.49 23.87
C SER A 199 11.36 12.82 22.74
N ILE A 200 12.59 12.36 23.03
CA ILE A 200 13.41 11.57 22.08
C ILE A 200 12.93 10.12 21.95
N LEU A 201 12.10 9.66 22.88
CA LEU A 201 11.63 8.27 22.98
C LEU A 201 10.93 7.76 21.70
N PRO A 202 10.05 8.52 21.02
CA PRO A 202 9.48 8.11 19.73
C PRO A 202 10.52 7.78 18.66
N ILE A 203 11.65 8.50 18.63
CA ILE A 203 12.71 8.26 17.65
C ILE A 203 13.42 6.94 17.98
N LEU A 204 13.72 6.69 19.26
CA LEU A 204 14.33 5.43 19.68
C LEU A 204 13.39 4.23 19.41
N LEU A 205 12.10 4.36 19.72
CA LEU A 205 11.11 3.34 19.41
C LEU A 205 10.97 3.12 17.90
N ALA A 206 11.02 4.17 17.08
CA ALA A 206 11.02 4.06 15.63
C ALA A 206 12.24 3.30 15.11
N ILE A 207 13.43 3.52 15.68
CA ILE A 207 14.65 2.77 15.33
C ILE A 207 14.48 1.29 15.67
N VAL A 208 14.03 0.96 16.89
CA VAL A 208 13.86 -0.43 17.33
C VAL A 208 12.79 -1.15 16.51
N ALA A 209 11.63 -0.52 16.32
CA ALA A 209 10.54 -1.08 15.51
C ALA A 209 10.96 -1.24 14.04
N GLY A 210 11.63 -0.23 13.48
CA GLY A 210 12.17 -0.26 12.13
C GLY A 210 13.21 -1.35 11.94
N ALA A 211 14.14 -1.52 12.87
CA ALA A 211 15.11 -2.60 12.85
C ALA A 211 14.42 -3.97 12.89
N GLY A 212 13.45 -4.16 13.79
CA GLY A 212 12.71 -5.42 13.91
C GLY A 212 11.94 -5.80 12.64
N GLN A 213 11.14 -4.87 12.10
CA GLN A 213 10.45 -5.08 10.82
C GLN A 213 11.44 -5.29 9.67
N GLY A 214 12.54 -4.55 9.67
CA GLY A 214 13.61 -4.63 8.69
C GLY A 214 14.27 -6.00 8.65
N VAL A 215 14.57 -6.61 9.80
CA VAL A 215 15.10 -7.98 9.87
C VAL A 215 14.11 -8.97 9.24
N ILE A 216 12.83 -8.88 9.60
CA ILE A 216 11.79 -9.81 9.12
C ILE A 216 11.62 -9.71 7.60
N SER A 217 11.47 -8.49 7.10
CA SER A 217 11.35 -8.22 5.65
C SER A 217 12.64 -8.56 4.89
N GLY A 218 13.81 -8.39 5.50
CA GLY A 218 15.11 -8.81 4.96
C GLY A 218 15.16 -10.31 4.63
N LEU A 219 14.40 -11.16 5.34
CA LEU A 219 14.30 -12.59 5.05
C LEU A 219 13.74 -12.86 3.65
N LEU A 220 12.88 -11.99 3.14
CA LEU A 220 12.26 -12.11 1.82
C LEU A 220 13.27 -11.90 0.67
N PHE A 221 14.44 -11.33 0.97
CA PHE A 221 15.51 -11.08 -0.01
C PHE A 221 16.58 -12.18 -0.01
N ARG A 222 16.46 -13.22 0.83
CA ARG A 222 17.39 -14.36 0.85
C ARG A 222 17.65 -14.99 -0.53
N PRO A 223 16.66 -15.14 -1.44
CA PRO A 223 16.93 -15.69 -2.78
C PRO A 223 17.90 -14.86 -3.64
N PHE A 224 18.13 -13.60 -3.26
CA PHE A 224 19.02 -12.66 -3.95
C PHE A 224 20.31 -12.40 -3.16
N ALA A 225 20.63 -13.20 -2.13
CA ALA A 225 21.79 -12.94 -1.27
C ALA A 225 23.11 -12.82 -2.05
N SER A 226 23.27 -13.54 -3.16
CA SER A 226 24.44 -13.43 -4.04
C SER A 226 24.53 -12.14 -4.87
N GLU A 227 23.41 -11.42 -5.02
CA GLU A 227 23.35 -10.13 -5.73
C GLU A 227 23.56 -8.94 -4.78
N LEU A 228 23.56 -9.17 -3.46
CA LEU A 228 23.65 -8.12 -2.45
C LEU A 228 25.09 -7.98 -1.92
N LYS A 229 25.47 -6.74 -1.58
CA LYS A 229 26.80 -6.44 -1.02
C LYS A 229 26.97 -6.97 0.40
N PHE A 230 25.89 -6.99 1.18
CA PHE A 230 25.88 -7.45 2.57
C PHE A 230 24.77 -8.48 2.79
N ASN A 231 24.72 -9.04 4.00
CA ASN A 231 23.66 -9.96 4.40
C ASN A 231 22.27 -9.29 4.22
N PRO A 232 21.28 -9.99 3.63
CA PRO A 232 19.92 -9.48 3.44
C PRO A 232 19.28 -8.90 4.72
N LEU A 233 19.62 -9.45 5.90
CA LEU A 233 19.13 -8.97 7.19
C LEU A 233 19.68 -7.60 7.55
N ILE A 234 20.94 -7.31 7.20
CA ILE A 234 21.56 -6.01 7.43
C ILE A 234 20.90 -4.96 6.54
N HIS A 235 20.76 -5.26 5.25
CA HIS A 235 20.04 -4.40 4.31
C HIS A 235 18.60 -4.14 4.77
N GLY A 236 17.89 -5.19 5.18
CA GLY A 236 16.54 -5.08 5.73
C GLY A 236 16.49 -4.20 6.98
N THR A 237 17.40 -4.40 7.93
CA THR A 237 17.50 -3.59 9.16
C THR A 237 17.67 -2.11 8.83
N VAL A 238 18.63 -1.78 7.95
CA VAL A 238 18.89 -0.40 7.52
C VAL A 238 17.65 0.19 6.82
N ALA A 239 17.05 -0.56 5.89
CA ALA A 239 15.85 -0.13 5.18
C ALA A 239 14.67 0.15 6.13
N GLY A 240 14.45 -0.74 7.10
CA GLY A 240 13.39 -0.61 8.10
C GLY A 240 13.60 0.58 9.02
N ILE A 241 14.82 0.79 9.53
CA ILE A 241 15.17 1.99 10.32
C ILE A 241 14.90 3.26 9.53
N LEU A 242 15.40 3.35 8.28
CA LEU A 242 15.18 4.51 7.42
C LEU A 242 13.69 4.77 7.18
N THR A 243 12.92 3.71 6.88
CA THR A 243 11.47 3.79 6.66
C THR A 243 10.75 4.39 7.86
N TYR A 244 11.03 3.87 9.06
CA TYR A 244 10.39 4.34 10.31
C TYR A 244 10.83 5.74 10.69
N LEU A 245 12.12 6.07 10.55
CA LEU A 245 12.61 7.41 10.84
C LEU A 245 11.94 8.46 9.95
N ILE A 246 11.90 8.24 8.63
CA ILE A 246 11.26 9.17 7.69
C ILE A 246 9.77 9.32 8.02
N THR A 247 9.08 8.22 8.27
CA THR A 247 7.64 8.22 8.58
C THR A 247 7.33 8.91 9.91
N ALA A 248 8.13 8.66 10.95
CA ALA A 248 7.99 9.30 12.25
C ALA A 248 8.30 10.80 12.18
N MET A 249 9.38 11.20 11.49
CA MET A 249 9.70 12.62 11.29
C MET A 249 8.59 13.35 10.55
N ARG A 250 8.01 12.72 9.51
CA ARG A 250 6.88 13.28 8.78
C ARG A 250 5.63 13.41 9.66
N GLY A 251 5.28 12.36 10.40
CA GLY A 251 4.15 12.38 11.33
C GLY A 251 4.28 13.50 12.37
N ARG A 252 5.49 13.71 12.91
CA ARG A 252 5.79 14.80 13.85
C ARG A 252 5.63 16.19 13.20
N ALA A 253 6.09 16.35 11.96
CA ALA A 253 5.97 17.60 11.21
C ALA A 253 4.52 17.95 10.81
N LEU A 254 3.67 16.94 10.58
CA LEU A 254 2.24 17.14 10.33
C LEU A 254 1.52 17.53 11.63
N ALA A 255 1.77 16.80 12.72
CA ALA A 255 1.19 17.09 14.02
C ALA A 255 1.51 18.49 14.54
N SER A 256 2.73 19.01 14.30
CA SER A 256 3.07 20.38 14.71
C SER A 256 2.31 21.44 13.92
N LYS A 257 2.01 21.21 12.64
CA LYS A 257 1.23 22.14 11.81
C LYS A 257 -0.24 22.20 12.20
N GLU A 258 -0.84 21.07 12.59
CA GLU A 258 -2.23 21.01 13.05
C GLU A 258 -2.45 21.84 14.33
N VAL A 259 -1.49 21.81 15.27
CA VAL A 259 -1.55 22.61 16.50
C VAL A 259 -1.47 24.11 16.21
N VAL A 260 -0.67 24.54 15.23
CA VAL A 260 -0.59 25.96 14.86
C VAL A 260 -1.90 26.43 14.22
N GLN A 261 -2.54 25.60 13.39
CA GLN A 261 -3.81 25.95 12.74
C GLN A 261 -4.98 26.03 13.72
N SER A 262 -5.04 25.17 14.74
CA SER A 262 -6.11 25.21 15.76
C SER A 262 -6.00 26.38 16.74
N VAL A 263 -4.83 27.01 16.85
CA VAL A 263 -4.60 28.19 17.70
C VAL A 263 -4.91 29.49 16.95
N GLN A 264 -4.96 29.45 15.62
CA GLN A 264 -5.23 30.60 14.75
C GLN A 264 -6.68 30.65 14.22
N SER A 265 -7.49 29.62 14.51
CA SER A 265 -8.92 29.54 14.20
C SER A 265 -9.78 29.81 15.41
#